data_AF-A0A6A5W4W6-F1
#
_entry.id   AF-A0A6A5W4W6-F1
#
_cell.length_a   1.000
_cell.length_b   1.000
_cell.length_c   1.000
_cell.angle_alpha   90.00
_cell.angle_beta   90.00
_cell.angle_gamma   90.00
#
_symmetry.space_group_name_H-M   'P 1'
#
loop_
_entity.id
_entity.type
_entity.pdbx_description
1 polymer ?
#
loop_
_entity_poly.entity_id
_entity_poly.type
_entity_poly.pdbx_seq_one_letter_code
_entity_poly.pdbx_strand_id
1 'polypeptide(L)'
;MDSLINLSLSDASVTRAGNQEKIVDEDLIVQRAADILQVAYLDFRETTFDACIRKVEVRNDRLIAYDDPWQRGKFNGTFAKFPSHLVSNHKDKMALLCCMCCDEPYGYFKRVIEELLEGIRFALEEVFVRLKTPTRTTITVLGNGQVLANDYDHRLLKVMSKETKATWAIDVTGPQYDIFSVAIRWDKYFEKYCMDLKKRIPFGTGERHLRQKATLHGVGAVMYQVGVLAMDQVNQAKENWKNDIGITLTELVALDKSAYKKARSKLLRAFHSAVDKYVQTTDFTDKFQRGVHYDNMHPGVSDMEMRAIENS
;
A
#
# COMPACT_ATOMS: atom_id res chain seq x y z
N MET A 1 71.35 14.25 46.28
CA MET A 1 71.42 12.80 46.51
C MET A 1 70.49 12.42 47.65
N ASP A 2 69.22 12.10 47.48
CA ASP A 2 68.22 12.44 46.47
C ASP A 2 66.89 12.18 47.15
N SER A 3 65.98 13.13 47.00
CA SER A 3 64.58 13.03 47.36
C SER A 3 63.89 12.01 46.46
N LEU A 4 63.13 11.06 47.01
CA LEU A 4 62.04 10.44 46.26
C LEU A 4 60.78 10.30 47.12
N ILE A 5 59.75 10.93 46.56
CA ILE A 5 58.40 11.15 47.03
C ILE A 5 57.56 9.90 46.71
N ASN A 6 56.83 9.39 47.70
CA ASN A 6 55.77 8.40 47.48
C ASN A 6 54.47 9.12 47.07
N LEU A 7 54.17 9.09 45.77
CA LEU A 7 52.88 9.48 45.21
C LEU A 7 52.07 8.21 44.93
N SER A 8 51.04 7.98 45.76
CA SER A 8 49.97 7.00 45.51
C SER A 8 48.83 7.74 44.78
N LEU A 9 48.76 7.55 43.47
CA LEU A 9 47.65 7.92 42.57
C LEU A 9 47.02 6.60 42.11
N SER A 10 45.80 6.29 42.52
CA SER A 10 44.52 6.64 41.89
C SER A 10 44.01 5.55 40.94
N ASP A 11 42.82 5.05 41.26
CA ASP A 11 41.78 4.57 40.34
C ASP A 11 42.18 3.64 39.19
N ALA A 12 42.13 2.34 39.48
CA ALA A 12 41.87 1.34 38.46
C ALA A 12 40.41 1.46 38.02
N SER A 13 40.23 2.18 36.92
CA SER A 13 39.01 2.34 36.16
C SER A 13 38.30 1.01 35.88
N VAL A 14 37.05 0.95 36.31
CA VAL A 14 36.03 0.00 35.84
C VAL A 14 35.84 0.24 34.35
N THR A 15 36.33 -0.67 33.52
CA THR A 15 36.05 -0.71 32.09
C THR A 15 34.57 -1.06 31.90
N ARG A 16 33.74 -0.02 31.67
CA ARG A 16 32.37 -0.16 31.17
C ARG A 16 32.43 -0.94 29.86
N ALA A 17 31.79 -2.11 29.84
CA ALA A 17 31.47 -2.82 28.62
C ALA A 17 30.76 -1.85 27.67
N GLY A 18 31.39 -1.58 26.53
CA GLY A 18 30.84 -0.74 25.49
C GLY A 18 29.53 -1.35 25.00
N ASN A 19 28.44 -0.61 25.16
CA ASN A 19 27.26 -0.77 24.31
C ASN A 19 27.72 -0.50 22.87
N GLN A 20 28.10 -1.55 22.14
CA GLN A 20 28.14 -1.49 20.68
C GLN A 20 26.72 -1.21 20.22
N GLU A 21 26.46 0.05 19.85
CA GLU A 21 25.26 0.43 19.11
C GLU A 21 25.14 -0.52 17.92
N LYS A 22 24.12 -1.36 17.97
CA LYS A 22 23.83 -2.31 16.89
C LYS A 22 23.46 -1.47 15.67
N ILE A 23 24.37 -1.35 14.70
CA ILE A 23 24.10 -0.63 13.45
C ILE A 23 22.85 -1.24 12.83
N VAL A 24 21.77 -0.47 12.81
CA VAL A 24 20.49 -0.94 12.32
C VAL A 24 20.47 -0.79 10.80
N ASP A 25 20.38 -1.91 10.10
CA ASP A 25 20.32 -1.98 8.63
C ASP A 25 19.00 -1.33 8.11
N GLU A 26 19.10 -0.08 7.64
CA GLU A 26 17.96 0.68 7.09
C GLU A 26 17.40 0.03 5.81
N ASP A 27 18.27 -0.51 4.96
CA ASP A 27 17.85 -1.15 3.72
C ASP A 27 16.98 -2.36 4.05
N LEU A 28 17.41 -3.21 4.99
CA LEU A 28 16.62 -4.37 5.42
C LEU A 28 15.27 -3.97 6.02
N ILE A 29 15.22 -2.93 6.84
CA ILE A 29 13.97 -2.43 7.43
C ILE A 29 13.00 -1.97 6.34
N VAL A 30 13.48 -1.12 5.42
CA VAL A 30 12.64 -0.58 4.34
C VAL A 30 12.15 -1.71 3.42
N GLN A 31 13.00 -2.67 3.09
CA GLN A 31 12.62 -3.84 2.28
C GLN A 31 11.54 -4.68 2.97
N ARG A 32 11.68 -4.93 4.28
CA ARG A 32 10.71 -5.72 5.05
C ARG A 32 9.37 -5.01 5.23
N ALA A 33 9.40 -3.70 5.44
CA ALA A 33 8.19 -2.87 5.53
C ALA A 33 7.44 -2.87 4.18
N ALA A 34 8.18 -2.66 3.08
CA ALA A 34 7.62 -2.66 1.74
C ALA A 34 7.03 -4.03 1.36
N ASP A 35 7.71 -5.13 1.68
CA ASP A 35 7.22 -6.49 1.45
C ASP A 35 5.95 -6.81 2.27
N ILE A 36 5.89 -6.42 3.55
CA ILE A 36 4.65 -6.54 4.35
C ILE A 36 3.52 -5.76 3.69
N LEU A 37 3.78 -4.51 3.31
CA LEU A 37 2.79 -3.62 2.74
C LEU A 37 2.24 -4.16 1.42
N GLN A 38 3.09 -4.62 0.50
CA GLN A 38 2.63 -5.14 -0.79
C GLN A 38 1.83 -6.43 -0.64
N VAL A 39 2.27 -7.38 0.20
CA VAL A 39 1.50 -8.61 0.40
C VAL A 39 0.17 -8.32 1.10
N ALA A 40 0.16 -7.45 2.11
CA ALA A 40 -1.07 -7.04 2.79
C ALA A 40 -2.05 -6.34 1.83
N TYR A 41 -1.55 -5.45 0.97
CA TYR A 41 -2.39 -4.72 0.02
C TYR A 41 -2.95 -5.62 -1.08
N LEU A 42 -2.14 -6.52 -1.64
CA LEU A 42 -2.61 -7.46 -2.66
C LEU A 42 -3.69 -8.41 -2.11
N ASP A 43 -3.49 -8.90 -0.90
CA ASP A 43 -4.47 -9.74 -0.20
C ASP A 43 -5.75 -8.97 0.13
N PHE A 44 -5.61 -7.71 0.58
CA PHE A 44 -6.72 -6.79 0.78
C PHE A 44 -7.50 -6.58 -0.51
N ARG A 45 -6.84 -6.30 -1.65
CA ARG A 45 -7.51 -6.10 -2.94
C ARG A 45 -8.14 -7.35 -3.50
N GLU A 46 -7.53 -8.51 -3.32
CA GLU A 46 -8.13 -9.78 -3.73
C GLU A 46 -9.39 -10.10 -2.93
N THR A 47 -9.37 -9.80 -1.62
CA THR A 47 -10.51 -10.08 -0.73
C THR A 47 -11.63 -9.06 -0.91
N THR A 48 -11.29 -7.78 -1.11
CA THR A 48 -12.23 -6.68 -1.36
C THR A 48 -12.49 -6.45 -2.85
N PHE A 49 -12.22 -7.45 -3.69
CA PHE A 49 -12.30 -7.30 -5.13
C PHE A 49 -13.71 -6.91 -5.54
N ASP A 50 -13.80 -6.02 -6.51
CA ASP A 50 -15.03 -5.31 -6.86
C ASP A 50 -15.22 -5.18 -8.37
N ALA A 51 -14.31 -5.70 -9.19
CA ALA A 51 -14.51 -5.74 -10.64
C ALA A 51 -15.12 -7.08 -11.07
N CYS A 52 -16.16 -7.04 -11.90
CA CYS A 52 -16.71 -8.23 -12.54
C CYS A 52 -16.01 -8.48 -13.87
N ILE A 53 -14.84 -9.13 -13.83
CA ILE A 53 -14.06 -9.37 -15.05
C ILE A 53 -14.51 -10.66 -15.71
N ARG A 54 -14.97 -10.56 -16.97
CA ARG A 54 -15.40 -11.72 -17.77
C ARG A 54 -14.29 -12.34 -18.63
N LYS A 55 -13.22 -11.58 -18.89
CA LYS A 55 -12.13 -12.01 -19.76
C LYS A 55 -10.85 -11.24 -19.42
N VAL A 56 -9.72 -11.92 -19.46
CA VAL A 56 -8.39 -11.32 -19.39
C VAL A 56 -7.61 -11.75 -20.63
N GLU A 57 -6.91 -10.82 -21.28
CA GLU A 57 -6.04 -11.11 -22.43
C GLU A 57 -4.68 -10.45 -22.27
N VAL A 58 -3.65 -11.10 -22.79
CA VAL A 58 -2.33 -10.49 -22.97
C VAL A 58 -2.13 -10.21 -24.46
N ARG A 59 -1.97 -8.94 -24.84
CA ARG A 59 -1.80 -8.53 -26.24
C ARG A 59 -0.94 -7.27 -26.34
N ASN A 60 0.07 -7.29 -27.22
CA ASN A 60 0.94 -6.14 -27.50
C ASN A 60 1.48 -5.49 -26.22
N ASP A 61 2.03 -6.31 -25.33
CA ASP A 61 2.54 -5.87 -24.03
C ASP A 61 1.51 -5.17 -23.15
N ARG A 62 0.23 -5.58 -23.24
CA ARG A 62 -0.84 -5.13 -22.35
C ARG A 62 -1.53 -6.32 -21.71
N LEU A 63 -1.81 -6.20 -20.43
CA LEU A 63 -2.75 -7.05 -19.72
C LEU A 63 -4.12 -6.36 -19.73
N ILE A 64 -5.05 -6.92 -20.50
CA ILE A 64 -6.35 -6.33 -20.79
C ILE A 64 -7.42 -7.04 -19.96
N ALA A 65 -8.06 -6.31 -19.05
CA ALA A 65 -9.22 -6.79 -18.30
C ALA A 65 -10.50 -6.32 -18.98
N TYR A 66 -11.39 -7.24 -19.33
CA TYR A 66 -12.70 -6.91 -19.89
C TYR A 66 -13.75 -7.01 -18.79
N ASP A 67 -14.38 -5.89 -18.50
CA ASP A 67 -15.49 -5.80 -17.57
C ASP A 67 -16.74 -6.52 -18.11
N ASP A 68 -17.55 -7.03 -17.20
CA ASP A 68 -18.86 -7.59 -17.49
C ASP A 68 -19.89 -6.45 -17.49
N PRO A 69 -20.49 -6.09 -18.64
CA PRO A 69 -21.52 -5.05 -18.70
C PRO A 69 -22.71 -5.32 -17.77
N TRP A 70 -22.93 -6.59 -17.41
CA TRP A 70 -24.04 -7.01 -16.55
C TRP A 70 -23.64 -7.16 -15.08
N GLN A 71 -22.36 -6.91 -14.73
CA GLN A 71 -21.83 -7.04 -13.37
C GLN A 71 -22.21 -8.36 -12.69
N ARG A 72 -22.21 -9.48 -13.45
CA ARG A 72 -22.61 -10.78 -12.92
C ARG A 72 -21.54 -11.27 -11.95
N GLY A 73 -22.01 -11.84 -10.83
CA GLY A 73 -21.12 -12.33 -9.78
C GLY A 73 -20.83 -11.32 -8.67
N LYS A 74 -21.43 -10.12 -8.74
CA LYS A 74 -21.52 -9.24 -7.56
C LYS A 74 -22.32 -9.93 -6.45
N PHE A 75 -21.87 -9.76 -5.22
CA PHE A 75 -22.59 -10.14 -4.01
C PHE A 75 -22.49 -9.01 -2.98
N ASN A 76 -23.45 -8.96 -2.04
CA ASN A 76 -23.50 -7.94 -0.99
C ASN A 76 -23.42 -6.50 -1.54
N GLY A 77 -23.98 -6.27 -2.74
CA GLY A 77 -24.00 -4.99 -3.45
C GLY A 77 -22.71 -4.61 -4.18
N THR A 78 -21.53 -4.87 -3.59
CA THR A 78 -20.27 -4.29 -4.08
C THR A 78 -19.17 -5.29 -4.40
N PHE A 79 -19.14 -6.44 -3.75
CA PHE A 79 -18.00 -7.37 -3.84
C PHE A 79 -18.14 -8.33 -5.01
N ALA A 80 -17.03 -8.74 -5.58
CA ALA A 80 -16.91 -9.80 -6.58
C ALA A 80 -15.75 -10.73 -6.17
N LYS A 81 -15.80 -11.98 -6.60
CA LYS A 81 -14.64 -12.87 -6.42
C LYS A 81 -13.57 -12.52 -7.44
N PHE A 82 -12.31 -12.45 -7.01
CA PHE A 82 -11.20 -12.33 -7.94
C PHE A 82 -11.20 -13.50 -8.94
N PRO A 83 -11.11 -13.26 -10.26
CA PRO A 83 -11.26 -14.29 -11.28
C PRO A 83 -9.95 -15.07 -11.48
N SER A 84 -9.50 -15.82 -10.47
CA SER A 84 -8.21 -16.53 -10.52
C SER A 84 -8.04 -17.45 -11.73
N HIS A 85 -9.15 -17.97 -12.27
CA HIS A 85 -9.16 -18.85 -13.44
C HIS A 85 -8.87 -18.12 -14.77
N LEU A 86 -8.93 -16.78 -14.80
CA LEU A 86 -8.63 -15.96 -15.99
C LEU A 86 -7.17 -15.50 -16.07
N VAL A 87 -6.40 -15.66 -15.00
CA VAL A 87 -5.00 -15.22 -14.94
C VAL A 87 -4.05 -16.40 -15.05
N SER A 88 -3.07 -16.30 -15.94
CA SER A 88 -2.17 -17.42 -16.28
C SER A 88 -1.02 -17.61 -15.29
N ASN A 89 -0.65 -16.56 -14.55
CA ASN A 89 0.49 -16.60 -13.63
C ASN A 89 0.35 -15.55 -12.51
N HIS A 90 1.25 -15.64 -11.54
CA HIS A 90 1.26 -14.75 -10.37
C HIS A 90 1.52 -13.28 -10.72
N LYS A 91 2.36 -13.00 -11.72
CA LYS A 91 2.66 -11.62 -12.14
C LYS A 91 1.43 -10.92 -12.72
N ASP A 92 0.66 -11.63 -13.55
CA ASP A 92 -0.57 -11.11 -14.13
C ASP A 92 -1.65 -10.89 -13.07
N LYS A 93 -1.73 -11.80 -12.09
CA LYS A 93 -2.58 -11.61 -10.91
C LYS A 93 -2.23 -10.31 -10.16
N MET A 94 -0.95 -10.10 -9.84
CA MET A 94 -0.51 -8.89 -9.14
C MET A 94 -0.80 -7.62 -9.96
N ALA A 95 -0.49 -7.65 -11.26
CA ALA A 95 -0.75 -6.52 -12.14
C ALA A 95 -2.24 -6.17 -12.15
N LEU A 96 -3.11 -7.18 -12.29
CA LEU A 96 -4.56 -6.99 -12.33
C LEU A 96 -5.12 -6.44 -11.01
N LEU A 97 -4.63 -6.92 -9.86
CA LEU A 97 -5.02 -6.41 -8.53
C LEU A 97 -4.58 -4.96 -8.28
N CYS A 98 -3.55 -4.48 -9.00
CA CYS A 98 -3.03 -3.13 -8.87
C CYS A 98 -3.57 -2.16 -9.94
N CYS A 99 -4.38 -2.64 -10.89
CA CYS A 99 -4.81 -1.87 -12.04
C CYS A 99 -5.63 -0.64 -11.63
N MET A 100 -5.14 0.57 -11.95
CA MET A 100 -5.79 1.86 -11.68
C MET A 100 -5.97 2.19 -10.18
N CYS A 101 -5.20 1.55 -9.29
CA CYS A 101 -5.33 1.73 -7.83
C CYS A 101 -4.03 2.26 -7.19
N CYS A 102 -3.23 3.06 -7.90
CA CYS A 102 -1.91 3.49 -7.42
C CYS A 102 -1.94 4.37 -6.16
N ASP A 103 -3.09 4.98 -5.87
CA ASP A 103 -3.30 5.87 -4.74
C ASP A 103 -3.78 5.18 -3.47
N GLU A 104 -4.42 4.02 -3.62
CA GLU A 104 -5.06 3.28 -2.53
C GLU A 104 -4.09 2.77 -1.45
N PRO A 105 -2.93 2.13 -1.76
CA PRO A 105 -2.11 1.49 -0.73
C PRO A 105 -1.67 2.47 0.36
N TYR A 106 -1.25 3.67 -0.03
CA TYR A 106 -0.69 4.66 0.88
C TYR A 106 -1.78 5.35 1.71
N GLY A 107 -2.99 5.45 1.16
CA GLY A 107 -4.13 6.01 1.89
C GLY A 107 -4.75 5.00 2.86
N TYR A 108 -5.06 3.79 2.40
CA TYR A 108 -5.63 2.76 3.28
C TYR A 108 -4.63 2.33 4.35
N PHE A 109 -3.41 1.98 3.97
CA PHE A 109 -2.44 1.44 4.92
C PHE A 109 -1.63 2.52 5.66
N LYS A 110 -2.06 3.79 5.69
CA LYS A 110 -1.32 4.89 6.34
C LYS A 110 -0.84 4.50 7.75
N ARG A 111 -1.73 4.06 8.64
CA ARG A 111 -1.38 3.70 10.03
C ARG A 111 -0.44 2.49 10.15
N VAL A 112 -0.47 1.59 9.17
CA VAL A 112 0.43 0.43 9.11
C VAL A 112 1.80 0.88 8.63
N ILE A 113 1.86 1.71 7.59
CA ILE A 113 3.08 2.32 7.05
C ILE A 113 3.76 3.17 8.13
N GLU A 114 2.96 3.98 8.84
CA GLU A 114 3.40 4.71 10.02
C GLU A 114 4.04 3.76 11.01
N GLU A 115 3.36 2.76 11.54
CA GLU A 115 4.03 1.95 12.57
C GLU A 115 5.23 1.10 12.06
N LEU A 116 5.27 0.76 10.76
CA LEU A 116 6.41 0.04 10.15
C LEU A 116 7.65 0.94 9.97
N LEU A 117 7.46 2.21 9.60
CA LEU A 117 8.53 3.12 9.15
C LEU A 117 8.64 4.40 9.98
N GLU A 118 7.59 4.77 10.69
CA GLU A 118 7.50 5.88 11.62
C GLU A 118 8.02 5.45 12.99
N GLY A 119 9.32 5.62 13.12
CA GLY A 119 9.95 6.06 14.36
C GLY A 119 10.66 7.39 14.11
N ILE A 120 11.44 7.84 15.09
CA ILE A 120 12.31 9.04 15.02
C ILE A 120 13.24 9.03 13.76
N ARG A 121 13.36 7.89 13.07
CA ARG A 121 14.35 7.61 12.03
C ARG A 121 13.98 7.99 10.60
N PHE A 122 12.71 7.93 10.17
CA PHE A 122 12.36 8.16 8.77
C PHE A 122 11.40 9.33 8.56
N ALA A 123 11.53 9.99 7.41
CA ALA A 123 10.58 10.96 6.88
C ALA A 123 9.89 10.35 5.66
N LEU A 124 8.58 10.55 5.56
CA LEU A 124 7.71 9.93 4.56
C LEU A 124 7.06 11.03 3.71
N GLU A 125 7.08 10.83 2.39
CA GLU A 125 6.39 11.68 1.43
C GLU A 125 5.65 10.80 0.43
N GLU A 126 4.44 11.22 0.04
CA GLU A 126 3.78 10.64 -1.11
C GLU A 126 4.23 11.43 -2.35
N VAL A 127 4.62 10.72 -3.41
CA VAL A 127 5.14 11.34 -4.63
C VAL A 127 4.36 10.87 -5.84
N PHE A 128 4.09 11.81 -6.74
CA PHE A 128 3.57 11.53 -8.07
C PHE A 128 4.71 11.66 -9.07
N VAL A 129 4.91 10.61 -9.85
CA VAL A 129 5.89 10.56 -10.93
C VAL A 129 5.15 10.26 -12.22
N ARG A 130 5.67 10.74 -13.35
CA ARG A 130 5.35 10.09 -14.62
C ARG A 130 6.43 9.08 -14.93
N LEU A 131 6.00 7.88 -15.25
CA LEU A 131 6.89 6.81 -15.68
C LEU A 131 7.32 7.03 -17.14
N LYS A 132 8.53 6.53 -17.46
CA LYS A 132 8.91 6.21 -18.84
C LYS A 132 7.93 5.17 -19.38
N THR A 133 7.86 5.03 -20.71
CA THR A 133 7.04 3.97 -21.33
C THR A 133 7.39 2.61 -20.71
N PRO A 134 6.48 2.00 -19.94
CA PRO A 134 6.74 0.74 -19.26
C PRO A 134 6.77 -0.39 -20.29
N THR A 135 7.46 -1.48 -19.95
CA THR A 135 7.52 -2.68 -20.80
C THR A 135 6.16 -3.30 -21.00
N ARG A 136 5.27 -3.20 -20.02
CA ARG A 136 3.89 -3.67 -20.09
C ARG A 136 2.98 -2.86 -19.18
N THR A 137 1.71 -2.70 -19.58
CA THR A 137 0.68 -2.02 -18.76
C THR A 137 -0.60 -2.83 -18.61
N THR A 138 -1.34 -2.54 -17.54
CA THR A 138 -2.73 -2.95 -17.42
C THR A 138 -3.66 -1.92 -18.07
N ILE A 139 -4.72 -2.43 -18.71
CA ILE A 139 -5.84 -1.62 -19.20
C ILE A 139 -7.16 -2.32 -18.89
N THR A 140 -8.23 -1.54 -18.73
CA THR A 140 -9.58 -2.05 -18.54
C THR A 140 -10.45 -1.66 -19.72
N VAL A 141 -11.19 -2.61 -20.27
CA VAL A 141 -12.22 -2.37 -21.30
C VAL A 141 -13.57 -2.52 -20.62
N LEU A 142 -14.31 -1.42 -20.52
CA LEU A 142 -15.62 -1.37 -19.91
C LEU A 142 -16.68 -2.07 -20.78
N GLY A 143 -17.83 -2.38 -20.18
CA GLY A 143 -18.94 -3.02 -20.87
C GLY A 143 -19.47 -2.27 -22.11
N ASN A 144 -19.30 -0.94 -22.14
CA ASN A 144 -19.65 -0.08 -23.27
C ASN A 144 -18.53 0.04 -24.34
N GLY A 145 -17.42 -0.68 -24.18
CA GLY A 145 -16.26 -0.64 -25.07
C GLY A 145 -15.27 0.48 -24.80
N GLN A 146 -15.52 1.37 -23.84
CA GLN A 146 -14.57 2.39 -23.43
C GLN A 146 -13.31 1.74 -22.84
N VAL A 147 -12.15 2.24 -23.25
CA VAL A 147 -10.86 1.80 -22.74
C VAL A 147 -10.39 2.77 -21.67
N LEU A 148 -10.23 2.26 -20.45
CA LEU A 148 -9.52 2.93 -19.37
C LEU A 148 -8.07 2.46 -19.42
N ALA A 149 -7.18 3.33 -19.88
CA ALA A 149 -5.76 3.07 -19.92
C ALA A 149 -5.06 3.87 -18.82
N ASN A 150 -4.04 3.27 -18.21
CA ASN A 150 -3.09 4.00 -17.39
C ASN A 150 -2.37 5.06 -18.24
N ASP A 151 -2.33 6.28 -17.74
CA ASP A 151 -1.65 7.40 -18.40
C ASP A 151 -0.15 7.49 -18.02
N TYR A 152 0.36 6.55 -17.25
CA TYR A 152 1.71 6.50 -16.68
C TYR A 152 1.98 7.53 -15.57
N ASP A 153 0.98 8.29 -15.12
CA ASP A 153 1.10 8.96 -13.83
C ASP A 153 0.93 7.90 -12.75
N HIS A 154 1.84 7.94 -11.79
CA HIS A 154 1.94 6.91 -10.78
C HIS A 154 2.25 7.52 -9.43
N ARG A 155 1.56 7.04 -8.41
CA ARG A 155 1.81 7.43 -7.03
C ARG A 155 2.60 6.34 -6.33
N LEU A 156 3.58 6.78 -5.56
CA LEU A 156 4.37 5.90 -4.71
C LEU A 156 4.77 6.59 -3.41
N LEU A 157 5.31 5.83 -2.46
CA LEU A 157 5.83 6.36 -1.20
C LEU A 157 7.34 6.56 -1.30
N LYS A 158 7.82 7.78 -1.04
CA LYS A 158 9.24 8.06 -0.87
C LYS A 158 9.58 8.08 0.62
N VAL A 159 10.58 7.27 0.98
CA VAL A 159 11.10 7.16 2.35
C VAL A 159 12.49 7.79 2.40
N MET A 160 12.76 8.58 3.43
CA MET A 160 14.07 9.20 3.66
C MET A 160 14.55 8.94 5.07
N SER A 161 15.76 8.43 5.25
CA SER A 161 16.39 8.37 6.56
C SER A 161 16.71 9.79 7.03
N LYS A 162 16.29 10.12 8.25
CA LYS A 162 16.60 11.40 8.89
C LYS A 162 18.07 11.48 9.30
N GLU A 163 18.71 10.34 9.54
CA GLU A 163 20.11 10.20 9.95
C GLU A 163 21.05 10.20 8.74
N THR A 164 20.91 9.23 7.84
CA THR A 164 21.85 9.00 6.73
C THR A 164 21.50 9.80 5.47
N LYS A 165 20.30 10.41 5.42
CA LYS A 165 19.70 11.04 4.23
C LYS A 165 19.50 10.09 3.04
N ALA A 166 19.70 8.79 3.27
CA ALA A 166 19.46 7.75 2.31
C ALA A 166 17.96 7.72 1.95
N THR A 167 17.64 7.43 0.68
CA THR A 167 16.24 7.49 0.19
C THR A 167 15.84 6.26 -0.61
N TRP A 168 14.56 5.90 -0.48
CA TRP A 168 13.94 4.76 -1.15
C TRP A 168 12.60 5.13 -1.77
N ALA A 169 12.27 4.50 -2.88
CA ALA A 169 10.92 4.39 -3.42
C ALA A 169 10.31 3.08 -2.91
N ILE A 170 9.12 3.14 -2.31
CA ILE A 170 8.26 1.99 -2.07
C ILE A 170 7.11 2.07 -3.08
N ASP A 171 7.08 1.13 -4.02
CA ASP A 171 6.07 1.01 -5.05
C ASP A 171 5.27 -0.29 -4.91
N VAL A 172 4.15 -0.20 -4.19
CA VAL A 172 3.25 -1.33 -3.94
C VAL A 172 2.55 -1.78 -5.23
N THR A 173 2.16 -0.80 -6.04
CA THR A 173 1.30 -0.96 -7.23
C THR A 173 2.06 -1.00 -8.55
N GLY A 174 3.39 -0.97 -8.50
CA GLY A 174 4.30 -1.16 -9.64
C GLY A 174 3.99 -2.35 -10.55
N PRO A 175 3.43 -3.48 -10.07
CA PRO A 175 3.03 -4.58 -10.95
C PRO A 175 2.11 -4.18 -12.10
N GLN A 176 1.30 -3.12 -11.98
CA GLN A 176 0.46 -2.63 -13.09
C GLN A 176 1.28 -2.10 -14.29
N TYR A 177 2.56 -1.84 -14.06
CA TYR A 177 3.57 -1.36 -15.01
C TYR A 177 4.74 -2.33 -15.18
N ASP A 178 4.57 -3.60 -14.79
CA ASP A 178 5.62 -4.63 -14.84
C ASP A 178 6.82 -4.38 -13.89
N ILE A 179 6.62 -3.55 -12.86
CA ILE A 179 7.63 -3.23 -11.83
C ILE A 179 7.36 -4.07 -10.58
N PHE A 180 8.13 -5.14 -10.37
CA PHE A 180 7.92 -6.08 -9.24
C PHE A 180 8.85 -5.86 -8.04
N SER A 181 9.82 -4.95 -8.15
CA SER A 181 10.69 -4.60 -7.03
C SER A 181 9.99 -3.57 -6.15
N VAL A 182 9.43 -4.01 -5.04
CA VAL A 182 8.59 -3.18 -4.16
C VAL A 182 9.35 -2.05 -3.47
N ALA A 183 10.63 -2.24 -3.14
CA ALA A 183 11.48 -1.19 -2.58
C ALA A 183 12.82 -1.10 -3.31
N ILE A 184 13.17 0.11 -3.74
CA ILE A 184 14.41 0.40 -4.47
C ILE A 184 14.96 1.74 -3.98
N ARG A 185 16.27 1.92 -4.00
CA ARG A 185 16.89 3.24 -3.79
C ARG A 185 16.28 4.28 -4.74
N TRP A 186 15.93 5.46 -4.21
CA TRP A 186 15.16 6.47 -4.95
C TRP A 186 15.85 6.90 -6.26
N ASP A 187 17.16 7.12 -6.22
CA ASP A 187 17.97 7.46 -7.39
C ASP A 187 17.87 6.38 -8.48
N LYS A 188 17.99 5.11 -8.10
CA LYS A 188 17.90 3.97 -9.03
C LYS A 188 16.49 3.75 -9.56
N TYR A 189 15.48 3.91 -8.71
CA TYR A 189 14.09 3.86 -9.15
C TYR A 189 13.82 4.96 -10.18
N PHE A 190 14.21 6.20 -9.86
CA PHE A 190 13.97 7.37 -10.69
C PHE A 190 14.70 7.27 -12.04
N GLU A 191 15.99 6.94 -12.01
CA GLU A 191 16.80 6.73 -13.22
C GLU A 191 16.21 5.66 -14.12
N LYS A 192 15.75 4.54 -13.56
CA LYS A 192 15.26 3.40 -14.33
C LYS A 192 13.86 3.61 -14.88
N TYR A 193 12.92 4.09 -14.06
CA TYR A 193 11.49 4.06 -14.37
C TYR A 193 10.84 5.42 -14.54
N CYS A 194 11.38 6.50 -13.96
CA CYS A 194 10.72 7.79 -13.99
C CYS A 194 11.19 8.64 -15.17
N MET A 195 10.25 9.31 -15.82
CA MET A 195 10.52 10.40 -16.76
C MET A 195 10.66 11.71 -15.99
N ASP A 196 9.71 12.01 -15.10
CA ASP A 196 9.75 13.21 -14.27
C ASP A 196 9.01 13.05 -12.93
N LEU A 197 9.36 13.91 -11.97
CA LEU A 197 8.65 14.04 -10.71
C LEU A 197 7.59 15.14 -10.85
N LYS A 198 6.32 14.77 -10.80
CA LYS A 198 5.19 15.69 -10.96
C LYS A 198 4.90 16.49 -9.70
N LYS A 199 4.80 15.79 -8.56
CA LYS A 199 4.38 16.40 -7.29
C LYS A 199 4.98 15.65 -6.11
N ARG A 200 5.26 16.38 -5.03
CA ARG A 200 5.46 15.85 -3.68
C ARG A 200 4.33 16.36 -2.81
N ILE A 201 3.75 15.49 -2.01
CA ILE A 201 2.70 15.86 -1.06
C ILE A 201 2.99 15.25 0.31
N PRO A 202 2.51 15.88 1.40
CA PRO A 202 2.65 15.32 2.73
C PRO A 202 2.05 13.91 2.80
N PHE A 203 2.75 13.00 3.46
CA PHE A 203 2.23 11.67 3.73
C PHE A 203 0.96 11.74 4.59
N GLY A 204 -0.03 10.89 4.27
CA GLY A 204 -1.37 10.92 4.84
C GLY A 204 -2.38 11.73 4.03
N THR A 205 -1.94 12.43 2.98
CA THR A 205 -2.86 13.12 2.06
C THR A 205 -3.77 12.11 1.34
N GLY A 206 -3.24 10.95 0.93
CA GLY A 206 -4.04 9.86 0.36
C GLY A 206 -5.16 9.39 1.28
N GLU A 207 -4.87 9.16 2.57
CA GLU A 207 -5.89 8.73 3.54
C GLU A 207 -7.01 9.77 3.65
N ARG A 208 -6.64 11.05 3.78
CA ARG A 208 -7.61 12.15 3.86
C ARG A 208 -8.51 12.19 2.64
N HIS A 209 -7.94 12.07 1.44
CA HIS A 209 -8.73 12.09 0.19
C HIS A 209 -9.69 10.91 0.13
N LEU A 210 -9.22 9.68 0.42
CA LEU A 210 -10.08 8.49 0.41
C LEU A 210 -11.22 8.60 1.42
N ARG A 211 -10.94 9.10 2.64
CA ARG A 211 -11.97 9.30 3.67
C ARG A 211 -12.96 10.40 3.27
N GLN A 212 -12.52 11.49 2.65
CA GLN A 212 -13.42 12.53 2.13
C GLN A 212 -14.31 11.98 0.99
N LYS A 213 -13.72 11.27 0.02
CA LYS A 213 -14.47 10.63 -1.07
C LYS A 213 -15.52 9.64 -0.55
N ALA A 214 -15.22 8.92 0.53
CA ALA A 214 -16.16 8.00 1.19
C ALA A 214 -17.36 8.69 1.87
N THR A 215 -17.35 10.03 2.01
CA THR A 215 -18.49 10.81 2.55
C THR A 215 -19.37 11.46 1.47
N LEU A 216 -18.97 11.37 0.19
CA LEU A 216 -19.75 11.89 -0.92
C LEU A 216 -20.98 11.02 -1.23
N HIS A 217 -21.70 11.39 -2.27
CA HIS A 217 -22.82 10.62 -2.81
C HIS A 217 -22.40 9.87 -4.09
N GLY A 218 -23.30 9.01 -4.58
CA GLY A 218 -23.08 8.22 -5.79
C GLY A 218 -22.37 6.88 -5.52
N VAL A 219 -22.28 6.07 -6.57
CA VAL A 219 -21.70 4.72 -6.51
C VAL A 219 -20.23 4.78 -6.12
N GLY A 220 -19.46 5.71 -6.70
CA GLY A 220 -18.03 5.81 -6.39
C GLY A 220 -17.77 6.08 -4.90
N ALA A 221 -18.61 6.90 -4.24
CA ALA A 221 -18.48 7.15 -2.80
C ALA A 221 -18.70 5.89 -1.96
N VAL A 222 -19.65 5.04 -2.36
CA VAL A 222 -19.87 3.73 -1.73
C VAL A 222 -18.63 2.85 -1.89
N MET A 223 -17.98 2.84 -3.05
CA MET A 223 -16.75 2.05 -3.28
C MET A 223 -15.60 2.50 -2.36
N TYR A 224 -15.39 3.81 -2.21
CA TYR A 224 -14.40 4.32 -1.24
C TYR A 224 -14.78 4.00 0.20
N GLN A 225 -16.07 4.07 0.55
CA GLN A 225 -16.55 3.70 1.88
C GLN A 225 -16.27 2.22 2.19
N VAL A 226 -16.48 1.31 1.23
CA VAL A 226 -16.16 -0.11 1.38
C VAL A 226 -14.69 -0.31 1.73
N GLY A 227 -13.78 0.34 0.98
CA GLY A 227 -12.34 0.26 1.21
C GLY A 227 -11.91 0.83 2.57
N VAL A 228 -12.43 2.01 2.94
CA VAL A 228 -12.16 2.65 4.24
C VAL A 228 -12.59 1.76 5.40
N LEU A 229 -13.81 1.21 5.35
CA LEU A 229 -14.34 0.35 6.41
C LEU A 229 -13.59 -0.98 6.52
N ALA A 230 -13.21 -1.58 5.38
CA ALA A 230 -12.36 -2.77 5.37
C ALA A 230 -11.00 -2.49 6.02
N MET A 231 -10.43 -1.31 5.76
CA MET A 231 -9.16 -0.90 6.34
C MET A 231 -9.25 -0.63 7.84
N ASP A 232 -10.38 -0.14 8.34
CA ASP A 232 -10.60 -0.02 9.79
C ASP A 232 -10.56 -1.40 10.47
N GLN A 233 -10.96 -2.48 9.79
CA GLN A 233 -10.79 -3.86 10.28
C GLN A 233 -9.32 -4.28 10.32
N VAL A 234 -8.53 -3.94 9.30
CA VAL A 234 -7.07 -4.18 9.31
C VAL A 234 -6.41 -3.46 10.48
N ASN A 235 -6.80 -2.21 10.75
CA ASN A 235 -6.27 -1.45 11.89
C ASN A 235 -6.63 -2.10 13.23
N GLN A 236 -7.85 -2.60 13.40
CA GLN A 236 -8.22 -3.33 14.61
C GLN A 236 -7.44 -4.65 14.73
N ALA A 237 -7.28 -5.39 13.63
CA ALA A 237 -6.51 -6.63 13.59
C ALA A 237 -5.03 -6.42 13.93
N LYS A 238 -4.46 -5.29 13.50
CA LYS A 238 -3.10 -4.86 13.86
C LYS A 238 -2.95 -4.71 15.37
N GLU A 239 -3.86 -3.97 16.02
CA GLU A 239 -3.77 -3.77 17.48
C GLU A 239 -3.99 -5.07 18.25
N ASN A 240 -4.93 -5.92 17.82
CA ASN A 240 -5.12 -7.25 18.42
C ASN A 240 -3.85 -8.11 18.28
N TRP A 241 -3.25 -8.16 17.08
CA TRP A 241 -2.03 -8.90 16.82
C TRP A 241 -0.85 -8.40 17.69
N LYS A 242 -0.72 -7.08 17.88
CA LYS A 242 0.30 -6.49 18.76
C LYS A 242 0.13 -6.95 20.20
N ASN A 243 -1.10 -6.93 20.71
CA ASN A 243 -1.43 -7.39 22.06
C ASN A 243 -1.13 -8.89 22.23
N ASP A 244 -1.45 -9.71 21.22
CA ASP A 244 -1.24 -11.16 21.26
C ASP A 244 0.23 -11.58 21.19
N ILE A 245 1.04 -10.86 20.41
CA ILE A 245 2.46 -11.19 20.18
C ILE A 245 3.39 -10.47 21.16
N GLY A 246 2.98 -9.31 21.66
CA GLY A 246 3.79 -8.46 22.55
C GLY A 246 4.91 -7.70 21.83
N ILE A 247 4.77 -7.42 20.52
CA ILE A 247 5.71 -6.59 19.76
C ILE A 247 4.95 -5.60 18.86
N THR A 248 5.58 -4.46 18.58
CA THR A 248 5.14 -3.44 17.62
C THR A 248 5.52 -3.79 16.18
N LEU A 249 4.95 -3.08 15.20
CA LEU A 249 5.38 -3.22 13.80
C LEU A 249 6.81 -2.71 13.56
N THR A 250 7.26 -1.70 14.31
CA THR A 250 8.65 -1.22 14.26
C THR A 250 9.63 -2.29 14.73
N GLU A 251 9.32 -3.01 15.81
CA GLU A 251 10.15 -4.11 16.30
C GLU A 251 10.13 -5.29 15.34
N LEU A 252 8.96 -5.61 14.75
CA LEU A 252 8.79 -6.68 13.76
C LEU A 252 9.82 -6.58 12.63
N VAL A 253 9.97 -5.42 11.99
CA VAL A 253 10.90 -5.24 10.86
C VAL A 253 12.37 -5.29 11.26
N ALA A 254 12.68 -5.13 12.54
CA ALA A 254 14.03 -5.20 13.11
C ALA A 254 14.41 -6.60 13.66
N LEU A 255 13.47 -7.55 13.70
CA LEU A 255 13.73 -8.92 14.19
C LEU A 255 14.80 -9.67 13.38
N ASP A 256 15.39 -10.72 13.94
CA ASP A 256 16.18 -11.65 13.13
C ASP A 256 15.31 -12.33 12.05
N LYS A 257 15.95 -12.94 11.06
CA LYS A 257 15.27 -13.52 9.89
C LYS A 257 14.20 -14.56 10.25
N SER A 258 14.46 -15.40 11.26
CA SER A 258 13.54 -16.48 11.65
C SER A 258 12.32 -15.92 12.38
N ALA A 259 12.57 -15.06 13.37
CA ALA A 259 11.51 -14.41 14.14
C ALA A 259 10.64 -13.50 13.25
N TYR A 260 11.27 -12.72 12.36
CA TYR A 260 10.58 -11.90 11.35
C TYR A 260 9.61 -12.74 10.52
N LYS A 261 10.07 -13.86 9.93
CA LYS A 261 9.22 -14.71 9.07
C LYS A 261 7.99 -15.23 9.82
N LYS A 262 8.16 -15.68 11.07
CA LYS A 262 7.07 -16.19 11.91
C LYS A 262 6.07 -15.10 12.26
N ALA A 263 6.56 -13.95 12.74
CA ALA A 263 5.72 -12.84 13.18
C ALA A 263 4.99 -12.17 12.00
N ARG A 264 5.68 -11.92 10.88
CA ARG A 264 5.09 -11.45 9.62
C ARG A 264 3.95 -12.35 9.14
N SER A 265 4.16 -13.67 9.12
CA SER A 265 3.15 -14.62 8.67
C SER A 265 1.89 -14.58 9.55
N LYS A 266 2.05 -14.39 10.86
CA LYS A 266 0.91 -14.20 11.77
C LYS A 266 0.19 -12.88 11.53
N LEU A 267 0.92 -11.78 11.31
CA LEU A 267 0.35 -10.46 11.03
C LEU A 267 -0.53 -10.50 9.78
N LEU A 268 0.02 -11.00 8.67
CA LEU A 268 -0.69 -11.06 7.39
C LEU A 268 -1.93 -11.95 7.46
N ARG A 269 -1.87 -13.07 8.19
CA ARG A 269 -3.07 -13.89 8.43
C ARG A 269 -4.14 -13.15 9.25
N ALA A 270 -3.74 -12.34 10.22
CA ALA A 270 -4.68 -11.55 11.02
C ALA A 270 -5.38 -10.50 10.13
N PHE A 271 -4.63 -9.82 9.26
CA PHE A 271 -5.19 -8.88 8.28
C PHE A 271 -6.17 -9.56 7.33
N HIS A 272 -5.75 -10.65 6.69
CA HIS A 272 -6.58 -11.44 5.79
C HIS A 272 -7.91 -11.84 6.45
N SER A 273 -7.83 -12.47 7.64
CA SER A 273 -9.00 -12.99 8.34
C SER A 273 -9.98 -11.88 8.75
N ALA A 274 -9.47 -10.69 9.10
CA ALA A 274 -10.30 -9.56 9.47
C ALA A 274 -11.06 -8.99 8.26
N VAL A 275 -10.38 -8.85 7.12
CA VAL A 275 -10.99 -8.35 5.88
C VAL A 275 -11.97 -9.36 5.31
N ASP A 276 -11.60 -10.65 5.25
CA ASP A 276 -12.50 -11.71 4.76
C ASP A 276 -13.76 -11.77 5.60
N LYS A 277 -13.64 -11.81 6.94
CA LYS A 277 -14.81 -11.77 7.83
C LYS A 277 -15.71 -10.58 7.53
N TYR A 278 -15.15 -9.39 7.36
CA TYR A 278 -15.91 -8.19 7.03
C TYR A 278 -16.65 -8.29 5.69
N VAL A 279 -16.00 -8.81 4.65
CA VAL A 279 -16.61 -9.02 3.34
C VAL A 279 -17.76 -10.03 3.41
N GLN A 280 -17.60 -11.11 4.19
CA GLN A 280 -18.65 -12.13 4.37
C GLN A 280 -19.86 -11.60 5.17
N THR A 281 -19.66 -10.68 6.11
CA THR A 281 -20.73 -10.25 7.03
C THR A 281 -21.38 -8.91 6.70
N THR A 282 -20.86 -8.16 5.74
CA THR A 282 -21.35 -6.81 5.43
C THR A 282 -22.10 -6.79 4.12
N ASP A 283 -23.28 -6.17 4.10
CA ASP A 283 -24.10 -5.99 2.89
C ASP A 283 -24.24 -4.50 2.55
N PHE A 284 -23.78 -4.13 1.35
CA PHE A 284 -23.84 -2.77 0.82
C PHE A 284 -24.96 -2.58 -0.20
N THR A 285 -25.83 -3.58 -0.44
CA THR A 285 -26.86 -3.56 -1.48
C THR A 285 -27.71 -2.28 -1.45
N ASP A 286 -28.29 -1.94 -0.30
CA ASP A 286 -29.13 -0.75 -0.15
C ASP A 286 -28.35 0.56 -0.39
N LYS A 287 -27.10 0.63 0.11
CA LYS A 287 -26.24 1.81 -0.09
C LYS A 287 -25.88 1.98 -1.56
N PHE A 288 -25.53 0.87 -2.22
CA PHE A 288 -25.19 0.86 -3.63
C PHE A 288 -26.39 1.30 -4.48
N GLN A 289 -27.59 0.77 -4.23
CA GLN A 289 -28.81 1.17 -4.92
C GLN A 289 -29.12 2.66 -4.75
N ARG A 290 -28.92 3.22 -3.55
CA ARG A 290 -29.05 4.67 -3.33
C ARG A 290 -27.99 5.47 -4.11
N GLY A 291 -26.75 4.97 -4.17
CA GLY A 291 -25.69 5.55 -4.99
C GLY A 291 -26.07 5.59 -6.47
N VAL A 292 -26.55 4.47 -7.03
CA VAL A 292 -27.04 4.38 -8.41
C VAL A 292 -28.18 5.37 -8.65
N HIS A 293 -29.14 5.44 -7.73
CA HIS A 293 -30.26 6.38 -7.85
C HIS A 293 -29.77 7.83 -7.86
N TYR A 294 -28.83 8.18 -6.98
CA TYR A 294 -28.23 9.51 -6.95
C TYR A 294 -27.52 9.86 -8.28
N ASP A 295 -26.67 8.97 -8.80
CA ASP A 295 -25.92 9.25 -10.04
C ASP A 295 -26.86 9.40 -11.25
N ASN A 296 -27.98 8.67 -11.28
CA ASN A 296 -29.01 8.84 -12.31
C ASN A 296 -29.72 10.20 -12.23
N MET A 297 -29.96 10.70 -11.02
CA MET A 297 -30.59 12.01 -10.79
C MET A 297 -29.61 13.18 -10.96
N HIS A 298 -28.31 12.93 -10.80
CA HIS A 298 -27.25 13.93 -10.84
C HIS A 298 -26.05 13.51 -11.73
N PRO A 299 -26.25 13.32 -13.04
CA PRO A 299 -25.20 12.77 -13.92
C PRO A 299 -23.91 13.60 -13.88
N GLY A 300 -22.80 12.95 -13.52
CA GLY A 300 -21.46 13.54 -13.49
C GLY A 300 -21.13 14.40 -12.26
N VAL A 301 -22.08 14.62 -11.34
CA VAL A 301 -21.83 15.44 -10.13
C VAL A 301 -20.84 14.74 -9.20
N SER A 302 -21.04 13.45 -8.92
CA SER A 302 -20.15 12.64 -8.07
C SER A 302 -18.71 12.63 -8.60
N ASP A 303 -18.52 12.47 -9.91
CA ASP A 303 -17.19 12.53 -10.56
C ASP A 303 -16.52 13.91 -10.39
N MET A 304 -17.28 14.99 -10.54
CA MET A 304 -16.74 16.35 -10.33
C MET A 304 -16.31 16.58 -8.88
N GLU A 305 -17.11 16.14 -7.91
CA GLU A 305 -16.79 16.26 -6.48
C GLU A 305 -15.54 15.45 -6.11
N MET A 306 -15.40 14.23 -6.67
CA MET A 306 -14.20 13.41 -6.45
C MET A 306 -12.93 14.07 -7.01
N ARG A 307 -13.00 14.65 -8.21
CA ARG A 307 -11.87 15.38 -8.80
C ARG A 307 -11.54 16.65 -8.02
N ALA A 308 -12.53 17.31 -7.42
CA ALA A 308 -12.29 18.49 -6.59
C ALA A 308 -11.44 18.13 -5.36
N ILE A 309 -11.68 16.97 -4.73
CA ILE A 309 -10.87 16.46 -3.61
C ILE A 309 -9.42 16.21 -4.07
N GLU A 310 -9.22 15.62 -5.25
CA GLU A 310 -7.87 15.32 -5.77
C GLU A 310 -7.02 16.57 -6.04
N ASN A 311 -7.69 17.70 -6.33
CA ASN A 311 -7.04 18.98 -6.61
C ASN A 311 -6.82 19.85 -5.36
N SER A 312 -7.37 19.45 -4.20
CA SER A 312 -7.13 20.12 -2.91
C SER A 312 -5.82 19.74 -2.25
#